data_AF-A0A8J2ME37-F1
#
_entry.id   AF-A0A8J2ME37-F1
#
_cell.length_a   1.000
_cell.length_b   1.000
_cell.length_c   1.000
_cell.angle_alpha   90.00
_cell.angle_beta   90.00
_cell.angle_gamma   90.00
#
_symmetry.space_group_name_H-M   'P 1'
#
loop_
_entity.id
_entity.type
_entity.pdbx_description
1 polymer ?
#
loop_
_entity_poly.entity_id
_entity_poly.type
_entity_poly.pdbx_seq_one_letter_code
_entity_poly.pdbx_strand_id
1 'polypeptide(L)'
;MAIILMLVYLNLATDPSKATFTWNHTSNLHIITMLMFFIFLQGYVILIFRIFPEKPKLIVKLLHFSLHLAVSIGVLVAFLSIVSYKNVTVRKKDEAVHFLSLHSWLGLGAIIIYYGQLVGGFVTFLLPFTPLRIRALVLPGHRAVGTLIFMLGGAAGITGFMHKDAWKTKAFSSEHLTVQFSGVFLVLFFLGVMILVTEHRFRRRPRPEGDILLEDTSKDDD
;
A
#
# COMPACT_ATOMS: atom_id res chain seq x y z
N MET A 1 -5.32 -9.17 11.77
CA MET A 1 -4.81 -9.17 13.16
C MET A 1 -4.07 -7.88 13.51
N ALA A 2 -3.00 -7.46 12.81
CA ALA A 2 -2.27 -6.24 13.18
C ALA A 2 -3.14 -4.95 13.22
N ILE A 3 -4.05 -4.76 12.25
CA ILE A 3 -5.01 -3.63 12.28
C ILE A 3 -5.89 -3.70 13.54
N ILE A 4 -6.40 -4.89 13.87
CA ILE A 4 -7.26 -5.09 15.03
C ILE A 4 -6.49 -4.77 16.31
N LEU A 5 -5.25 -5.26 16.44
CA LEU A 5 -4.40 -4.96 17.59
C LEU A 5 -4.07 -3.46 17.69
N MET A 6 -3.90 -2.77 16.56
CA MET A 6 -3.76 -1.32 16.53
C MET A 6 -5.02 -0.57 16.95
N LEU A 7 -6.18 -0.99 16.46
CA LEU A 7 -7.46 -0.41 16.89
C LEU A 7 -7.70 -0.67 18.38
N VAL A 8 -7.31 -1.84 18.87
CA VAL A 8 -7.32 -2.17 20.30
C VAL A 8 -6.34 -1.26 21.06
N TYR A 9 -5.12 -1.04 20.57
CA TYR A 9 -4.19 -0.08 21.17
C TYR A 9 -4.80 1.32 21.26
N LEU A 10 -5.40 1.82 20.17
CA LEU A 10 -6.03 3.14 20.15
C LEU A 10 -7.23 3.23 21.09
N ASN A 11 -8.02 2.15 21.24
CA ASN A 11 -9.16 2.12 22.15
C ASN A 11 -8.76 1.90 23.63
N LEU A 12 -7.66 1.17 23.89
CA LEU A 12 -7.12 0.96 25.24
C LEU A 12 -6.28 2.15 25.73
N ALA A 13 -5.88 3.04 24.82
CA ALA A 13 -5.17 4.25 25.19
C ALA A 13 -6.05 5.07 26.13
N THR A 14 -5.68 5.05 27.41
CA THR A 14 -6.41 5.67 28.54
C THR A 14 -6.63 7.18 28.42
N ASP A 15 -5.96 7.82 27.47
CA ASP A 15 -6.05 9.24 27.18
C ASP A 15 -6.83 9.43 25.86
N PRO A 16 -8.02 10.06 25.88
CA PRO A 16 -8.84 10.30 24.69
C PRO A 16 -8.06 11.01 23.58
N SER A 17 -7.06 11.84 23.92
CA SER A 17 -6.23 12.52 22.93
C SER A 17 -5.40 11.54 22.09
N LYS A 18 -5.05 10.37 22.64
CA LYS A 18 -4.28 9.30 21.98
C LYS A 18 -5.13 8.37 21.10
N ALA A 19 -6.45 8.34 21.29
CA ALA A 19 -7.37 7.52 20.50
C ALA A 19 -7.92 8.25 19.26
N THR A 20 -7.63 9.56 19.13
CA THR A 20 -8.33 10.39 18.12
C THR A 20 -7.79 10.19 16.70
N PHE A 21 -8.72 9.92 15.77
CA PHE A 21 -8.52 9.99 14.32
C PHE A 21 -8.79 11.41 13.85
N THR A 22 -7.85 12.29 14.10
CA THR A 22 -7.96 13.72 13.75
C THR A 22 -7.07 14.04 12.57
N TRP A 23 -7.44 15.10 11.84
CA TRP A 23 -6.71 15.51 10.64
C TRP A 23 -5.29 16.03 10.94
N ASN A 24 -5.10 16.76 12.03
CA ASN A 24 -3.86 17.50 12.32
C ASN A 24 -3.45 17.56 13.80
N HIS A 25 -4.10 16.82 14.70
CA HIS A 25 -3.74 16.82 16.13
C HIS A 25 -2.81 15.66 16.52
N THR A 26 -2.88 14.53 15.83
CA THR A 26 -2.04 13.35 16.05
C THR A 26 -1.57 12.74 14.72
N SER A 27 -0.57 11.86 14.77
CA SER A 27 -0.14 11.05 13.63
C SER A 27 -0.97 9.78 13.42
N ASN A 28 -1.99 9.53 14.25
CA ASN A 28 -2.74 8.27 14.24
C ASN A 28 -3.48 8.01 12.92
N LEU A 29 -4.08 9.07 12.35
CA LEU A 29 -4.75 8.98 11.06
C LEU A 29 -3.76 8.54 9.97
N HIS A 30 -2.56 9.13 9.92
CA HIS A 30 -1.50 8.71 9.01
C HIS A 30 -1.13 7.23 9.20
N ILE A 31 -0.85 6.81 10.44
CA ILE A 31 -0.39 5.45 10.75
C ILE A 31 -1.43 4.41 10.34
N ILE A 32 -2.68 4.56 10.80
CA ILE A 32 -3.74 3.58 10.52
C ILE A 32 -4.10 3.56 9.05
N THR A 33 -4.20 4.72 8.41
CA THR A 33 -4.54 4.79 6.98
C THR A 33 -3.42 4.20 6.12
N MET A 34 -2.14 4.46 6.42
CA MET A 34 -1.02 3.83 5.70
C MET A 34 -1.01 2.31 5.89
N LEU A 35 -1.27 1.80 7.10
CA LEU A 35 -1.31 0.36 7.32
C LEU A 35 -2.47 -0.28 6.57
N MET A 36 -3.67 0.26 6.72
CA MET A 36 -4.87 -0.29 6.10
C MET A 36 -4.78 -0.31 4.57
N PHE A 37 -4.37 0.81 3.96
CA PHE A 37 -4.37 0.94 2.50
C PHE A 37 -3.05 0.54 1.87
N PHE A 38 -1.93 1.15 2.30
CA PHE A 38 -0.66 1.01 1.61
C PHE A 38 0.12 -0.27 1.99
N ILE A 39 -0.24 -0.92 3.10
CA ILE A 39 0.29 -2.24 3.45
C ILE A 39 -0.75 -3.35 3.20
N PHE A 40 -1.85 -3.36 3.94
CA PHE A 40 -2.79 -4.49 3.90
C PHE A 40 -3.53 -4.58 2.58
N LEU A 41 -4.30 -3.55 2.20
CA LEU A 41 -5.04 -3.57 0.94
C LEU A 41 -4.09 -3.73 -0.25
N GLN A 42 -3.03 -2.93 -0.33
CA GLN A 42 -2.00 -3.03 -1.36
C GLN A 42 -1.43 -4.46 -1.48
N GLY A 43 -1.15 -5.13 -0.36
CA GLY A 43 -0.70 -6.52 -0.33
C GLY A 43 -1.68 -7.49 -0.99
N TYR A 44 -2.99 -7.31 -0.77
CA TYR A 44 -4.02 -8.06 -1.50
C TYR A 44 -4.06 -7.69 -2.98
N VAL A 45 -3.94 -6.40 -3.32
CA VAL A 45 -4.02 -5.94 -4.71
C VAL A 45 -2.90 -6.52 -5.58
N ILE A 46 -1.66 -6.60 -5.07
CA ILE A 46 -0.54 -7.19 -5.81
C ILE A 46 -0.67 -8.72 -6.01
N LEU A 47 -1.50 -9.37 -5.19
CA LEU A 47 -1.81 -10.80 -5.30
C LEU A 47 -3.12 -11.07 -6.07
N ILE A 48 -3.86 -10.05 -6.51
CA ILE A 48 -5.23 -10.22 -7.03
C ILE A 48 -5.31 -11.19 -8.23
N PHE A 49 -4.32 -11.18 -9.11
CA PHE A 49 -4.24 -12.10 -10.25
C PHE A 49 -3.96 -13.55 -9.85
N ARG A 50 -3.42 -13.77 -8.64
CA ARG A 50 -3.20 -15.09 -8.04
C ARG A 50 -4.40 -15.57 -7.23
N ILE A 51 -5.15 -14.64 -6.65
CA ILE A 51 -6.38 -14.93 -5.88
C ILE A 51 -7.53 -15.30 -6.82
N PHE A 52 -7.62 -14.63 -7.97
CA PHE A 52 -8.68 -14.86 -8.97
C PHE A 52 -8.11 -15.33 -10.32
N PRO A 53 -7.36 -16.45 -10.37
CA PRO A 53 -6.79 -16.95 -11.61
C PRO A 53 -7.89 -17.37 -12.59
N GLU A 54 -9.03 -17.81 -12.05
CA GLU A 54 -10.12 -18.38 -12.84
C GLU A 54 -11.09 -17.35 -13.46
N LYS A 55 -10.96 -16.06 -13.11
CA LYS A 55 -11.90 -15.02 -13.58
C LYS A 55 -11.41 -14.38 -14.89
N PRO A 56 -12.30 -13.84 -15.74
CA PRO A 56 -11.91 -13.14 -16.97
C PRO A 56 -10.84 -12.09 -16.73
N LYS A 57 -9.84 -12.02 -17.62
CA LYS A 57 -8.64 -11.17 -17.47
C LYS A 57 -9.01 -9.69 -17.32
N LEU A 58 -10.00 -9.22 -18.08
CA LEU A 58 -10.51 -7.85 -18.00
C LEU A 58 -11.13 -7.55 -16.62
N ILE A 59 -11.95 -8.46 -16.08
CA ILE A 59 -12.56 -8.29 -14.75
C ILE A 59 -11.49 -8.17 -13.67
N VAL A 60 -10.46 -9.03 -13.71
CA VAL A 60 -9.37 -8.98 -12.72
C VAL A 60 -8.52 -7.71 -12.89
N LYS A 61 -8.30 -7.22 -14.11
CA LYS A 61 -7.64 -5.92 -14.35
C LYS A 61 -8.45 -4.75 -13.78
N LEU A 62 -9.76 -4.72 -14.02
CA LEU A 62 -10.64 -3.68 -13.48
C LEU A 62 -10.64 -3.69 -11.95
N LEU A 63 -10.71 -4.88 -11.34
CA LEU A 63 -10.62 -5.04 -9.89
C LEU A 63 -9.24 -4.61 -9.35
N HIS A 64 -8.16 -5.01 -10.02
CA HIS A 64 -6.80 -4.60 -9.65
C HIS A 64 -6.66 -3.08 -9.65
N PHE A 65 -7.15 -2.42 -10.71
CA PHE A 65 -7.10 -0.97 -10.85
C PHE A 65 -8.01 -0.26 -9.84
N SER A 66 -9.25 -0.72 -9.64
CA SER A 66 -10.18 -0.10 -8.69
C SER A 66 -9.70 -0.21 -7.25
N LEU A 67 -9.08 -1.33 -6.87
CA LEU A 67 -8.47 -1.47 -5.56
C LEU A 67 -7.23 -0.57 -5.42
N HIS A 68 -6.41 -0.41 -6.46
CA HIS A 68 -5.32 0.57 -6.43
C HIS A 68 -5.84 2.02 -6.34
N LEU A 69 -6.98 2.36 -6.95
CA LEU A 69 -7.62 3.67 -6.73
C LEU A 69 -8.01 3.87 -5.26
N ALA A 70 -8.58 2.85 -4.60
CA ALA A 70 -8.87 2.91 -3.18
C ALA A 70 -7.59 3.09 -2.33
N VAL A 71 -6.52 2.36 -2.67
CA VAL A 71 -5.20 2.53 -2.03
C VAL A 71 -4.67 3.95 -2.23
N SER A 72 -4.75 4.49 -3.44
CA SER A 72 -4.32 5.85 -3.78
C SER A 72 -5.02 6.91 -2.94
N ILE A 73 -6.34 6.82 -2.79
CA ILE A 73 -7.10 7.75 -1.94
C ILE A 73 -6.62 7.65 -0.48
N GLY A 74 -6.45 6.43 0.04
CA GLY A 74 -5.92 6.20 1.38
C GLY A 74 -4.52 6.81 1.59
N VAL A 75 -3.60 6.58 0.64
CA VAL A 75 -2.25 7.15 0.66
C VAL A 75 -2.30 8.68 0.67
N LEU A 76 -3.17 9.29 -0.14
CA LEU A 76 -3.32 10.74 -0.21
C LEU A 76 -3.82 11.30 1.13
N VAL A 77 -4.87 10.72 1.71
CA VAL A 77 -5.39 11.12 3.04
C VAL A 77 -4.31 10.98 4.11
N ALA A 78 -3.58 9.88 4.12
CA ALA A 78 -2.51 9.64 5.09
C ALA A 78 -1.34 10.62 4.91
N PHE A 79 -0.96 10.96 3.68
CA PHE A 79 0.10 11.92 3.41
C PHE A 79 -0.30 13.35 3.80
N LEU A 80 -1.51 13.77 3.43
CA LEU A 80 -2.00 15.11 3.76
C LEU A 80 -2.19 15.32 5.27
N SER A 81 -2.69 14.30 5.98
CA SER A 81 -2.83 14.38 7.45
C SER A 81 -1.48 14.51 8.16
N ILE A 82 -0.44 13.75 7.78
CA ILE A 82 0.88 13.89 8.42
C ILE A 82 1.54 15.24 8.10
N VAL A 83 1.38 15.74 6.86
CA VAL A 83 1.87 17.07 6.49
C VAL A 83 1.16 18.15 7.31
N SER A 84 -0.16 18.06 7.46
CA SER A 84 -0.94 19.00 8.27
C SER A 84 -0.54 18.96 9.75
N TYR A 85 -0.43 17.77 10.34
CA TYR A 85 0.03 17.57 11.71
C TYR A 85 1.41 18.18 11.94
N LYS A 86 2.38 17.91 11.07
CA LYS A 86 3.73 18.48 11.18
C LYS A 86 3.72 20.00 11.04
N ASN A 87 2.95 20.57 10.11
CA ASN A 87 2.84 22.02 9.97
C ASN A 87 2.30 22.72 11.23
N VAL A 88 1.33 22.10 11.92
CA VAL A 88 0.81 22.61 13.20
C VAL A 88 1.80 22.41 14.34
N THR A 89 2.56 21.31 14.32
CA THR A 89 3.48 20.94 15.42
C THR A 89 4.81 21.68 15.34
N VAL A 90 5.36 21.92 14.14
CA VAL A 90 6.59 22.74 13.93
C VAL A 90 6.42 24.12 14.54
N ARG A 91 5.23 24.72 14.36
CA ARG A 91 4.90 26.03 14.95
C ARG A 91 4.92 26.03 16.48
N LYS A 92 4.87 24.86 17.13
CA LYS A 92 4.81 24.70 18.60
C LYS A 92 6.11 24.15 19.18
N LYS A 93 6.88 23.38 18.41
CA LYS A 93 8.12 22.72 18.82
C LYS A 93 9.02 22.56 17.60
N ASP A 94 10.27 23.03 17.67
CA ASP A 94 11.27 22.95 16.60
C ASP A 94 11.64 21.49 16.18
N GLU A 95 11.08 20.48 16.84
CA GLU A 95 11.35 19.05 16.57
C GLU A 95 10.56 18.46 15.38
N ALA A 96 9.53 19.13 14.85
CA ALA A 96 8.63 18.54 13.85
C ALA A 96 9.07 18.74 12.38
N VAL A 97 10.38 18.78 12.11
CA VAL A 97 10.92 19.03 10.77
C VAL A 97 10.42 17.97 9.76
N HIS A 98 10.05 18.43 8.57
CA HIS A 98 9.65 17.56 7.47
C HIS A 98 10.84 16.78 6.91
N PHE A 99 10.59 15.56 6.43
CA PHE A 99 11.54 14.76 5.66
C PHE A 99 12.94 14.51 6.26
N LEU A 100 13.10 14.53 7.59
CA LEU A 100 14.40 14.26 8.23
C LEU A 100 14.67 12.76 8.46
N SER A 101 13.62 11.94 8.61
CA SER A 101 13.76 10.54 9.00
C SER A 101 13.87 9.61 7.79
N LEU A 102 14.58 8.49 7.94
CA LEU A 102 14.64 7.43 6.91
C LEU A 102 13.24 6.96 6.49
N HIS A 103 12.32 6.82 7.45
CA HIS A 103 10.90 6.54 7.18
C HIS A 103 10.30 7.49 6.15
N SER A 104 10.51 8.80 6.32
CA SER A 104 9.93 9.81 5.43
C SER A 104 10.54 9.80 4.02
N TRP A 105 11.83 9.48 3.87
CA TRP A 105 12.46 9.32 2.55
C TRP A 105 11.98 8.07 1.83
N LEU A 106 11.93 6.92 2.53
CA LEU A 106 11.41 5.67 1.98
C LEU A 106 9.93 5.81 1.61
N GLY A 107 9.13 6.42 2.49
CA GLY A 107 7.72 6.67 2.25
C GLY A 107 7.47 7.60 1.06
N LEU A 108 8.19 8.72 0.97
CA LEU A 108 8.05 9.65 -0.15
C LEU A 108 8.46 8.99 -1.48
N GLY A 109 9.59 8.26 -1.49
CA GLY A 109 10.02 7.50 -2.66
C GLY A 109 8.96 6.47 -3.09
N ALA A 110 8.40 5.71 -2.15
CA ALA A 110 7.33 4.75 -2.42
C ALA A 110 6.10 5.43 -3.04
N ILE A 111 5.67 6.58 -2.49
CA ILE A 111 4.51 7.34 -2.97
C ILE A 111 4.73 7.84 -4.40
N ILE A 112 5.89 8.44 -4.69
CA ILE A 112 6.21 8.98 -6.03
C ILE A 112 6.18 7.85 -7.07
N ILE A 113 6.89 6.74 -6.79
CA ILE A 113 6.94 5.59 -7.69
C ILE A 113 5.55 4.95 -7.84
N TYR A 114 4.76 4.88 -6.75
CA TYR A 114 3.41 4.34 -6.77
C TYR A 114 2.47 5.11 -7.72
N TYR A 115 2.46 6.44 -7.68
CA TYR A 115 1.61 7.23 -8.57
C TYR A 115 2.05 7.14 -10.03
N GLY A 116 3.37 7.12 -10.29
CA GLY A 116 3.89 6.87 -11.64
C GLY A 116 3.46 5.49 -12.16
N GLN A 117 3.54 4.47 -11.31
CA GLN A 117 3.12 3.11 -11.62
C GLN A 117 1.61 3.00 -11.85
N LEU A 118 0.79 3.72 -11.08
CA LEU A 118 -0.67 3.73 -11.22
C LEU A 118 -1.09 4.31 -12.59
N VAL A 119 -0.54 5.47 -12.95
CA VAL A 119 -0.81 6.14 -14.24
C VAL A 119 -0.26 5.30 -15.40
N GLY A 120 1.00 4.86 -15.32
CA GLY A 120 1.60 4.03 -16.36
C GLY A 120 0.88 2.70 -16.56
N GLY A 121 0.43 2.08 -15.48
CA GLY A 121 -0.36 0.86 -15.51
C GLY A 121 -1.73 1.05 -16.17
N PHE A 122 -2.43 2.14 -15.84
CA PHE A 122 -3.71 2.50 -16.47
C PHE A 122 -3.58 2.69 -17.98
N VAL A 123 -2.64 3.53 -18.41
CA VAL A 123 -2.41 3.85 -19.83
C VAL A 123 -2.00 2.60 -20.62
N THR A 124 -1.10 1.80 -20.06
CA THR A 124 -0.53 0.64 -20.78
C THR A 124 -1.48 -0.56 -20.81
N PHE A 125 -2.12 -0.90 -19.68
CA PHE A 125 -2.80 -2.19 -19.52
C PHE A 125 -4.32 -2.14 -19.48
N LEU A 126 -4.93 -0.96 -19.29
CA LEU A 126 -6.38 -0.81 -19.20
C LEU A 126 -6.97 -0.11 -20.43
N LEU A 127 -6.33 0.95 -20.93
CA LEU A 127 -6.79 1.60 -22.17
C LEU A 127 -6.54 0.72 -23.39
N PRO A 128 -7.45 0.70 -24.38
CA PRO A 128 -7.34 -0.18 -25.55
C PRO A 128 -6.18 0.21 -26.49
N PHE A 129 -5.76 1.49 -26.48
CA PHE A 129 -4.86 2.09 -27.47
C PHE A 129 -3.40 1.60 -27.47
N THR A 130 -2.94 0.93 -26.42
CA THR A 130 -1.54 0.50 -26.33
C THR A 130 -1.31 -0.81 -27.10
N PRO A 131 -0.38 -0.86 -28.08
CA PRO A 131 -0.11 -2.07 -28.86
C PRO A 131 0.36 -3.25 -28.00
N LEU A 132 -0.01 -4.47 -28.40
CA LEU A 132 0.35 -5.70 -27.66
C LEU A 132 1.87 -5.86 -27.46
N ARG A 133 2.68 -5.47 -28.46
CA ARG A 133 4.15 -5.50 -28.37
C ARG A 133 4.67 -4.62 -27.22
N ILE A 134 4.12 -3.43 -27.06
CA ILE A 134 4.51 -2.50 -25.99
C ILE A 134 4.06 -3.05 -24.63
N ARG A 135 2.83 -3.55 -24.54
CA ARG A 135 2.34 -4.20 -23.31
C ARG A 135 3.23 -5.36 -22.89
N ALA A 136 3.66 -6.20 -23.83
CA ALA A 136 4.55 -7.32 -23.55
C ALA A 136 5.93 -6.87 -23.04
N LEU A 137 6.48 -5.79 -23.61
CA LEU A 137 7.76 -5.21 -23.19
C LEU A 137 7.71 -4.55 -21.80
N VAL A 138 6.62 -3.85 -21.49
CA VAL A 138 6.48 -3.10 -20.22
C VAL A 138 6.07 -4.00 -19.05
N LEU A 139 5.39 -5.12 -19.31
CA LEU A 139 4.83 -5.99 -18.28
C LEU A 139 5.85 -6.52 -17.23
N PRO A 140 7.07 -6.97 -17.60
CA PRO A 140 8.08 -7.36 -16.62
C PRO A 140 8.46 -6.20 -15.70
N GLY A 141 8.68 -5.00 -16.26
CA GLY A 141 9.00 -3.79 -15.50
C GLY A 141 7.85 -3.39 -14.57
N HIS A 142 6.60 -3.41 -15.05
CA HIS A 142 5.43 -3.14 -14.21
C HIS A 142 5.37 -4.10 -13.01
N ARG A 143 5.61 -5.41 -13.20
CA ARG A 143 5.63 -6.35 -12.07
C ARG A 143 6.77 -6.08 -11.09
N ALA A 144 7.97 -5.84 -11.60
CA ALA A 144 9.15 -5.58 -10.76
C ALA A 144 8.98 -4.29 -9.94
N VAL A 145 8.55 -3.19 -10.57
CA VAL A 145 8.29 -1.92 -9.91
C VAL A 145 7.13 -2.03 -8.91
N GLY A 146 6.06 -2.77 -9.24
CA GLY A 146 4.96 -3.03 -8.32
C GLY A 146 5.42 -3.74 -7.03
N THR A 147 6.28 -4.75 -7.16
CA THR A 147 6.90 -5.43 -6.03
C THR A 147 7.85 -4.50 -5.26
N LEU A 148 8.65 -3.68 -5.95
CA LEU A 148 9.54 -2.70 -5.32
C LEU A 148 8.77 -1.68 -4.47
N ILE A 149 7.64 -1.16 -4.98
CA ILE A 149 6.79 -0.24 -4.21
C ILE A 149 6.31 -0.91 -2.92
N PHE A 150 5.86 -2.16 -3.00
CA PHE A 150 5.43 -2.89 -1.81
C PHE A 150 6.58 -3.08 -0.82
N MET A 151 7.80 -3.40 -1.29
CA MET A 151 8.99 -3.49 -0.45
C MET A 151 9.34 -2.16 0.23
N LEU A 152 9.32 -1.05 -0.50
CA LEU A 152 9.54 0.29 0.06
C LEU A 152 8.45 0.66 1.07
N GLY A 153 7.19 0.31 0.80
CA GLY A 153 6.08 0.48 1.72
C GLY A 153 6.27 -0.31 3.01
N GLY A 154 6.67 -1.58 2.92
CA GLY A 154 7.00 -2.41 4.08
C GLY A 154 8.15 -1.84 4.91
N ALA A 155 9.26 -1.45 4.25
CA ALA A 155 10.40 -0.82 4.91
C ALA A 155 10.03 0.52 5.58
N ALA A 156 9.24 1.36 4.91
CA ALA A 156 8.69 2.57 5.49
C ALA A 156 7.77 2.26 6.68
N GLY A 157 6.90 1.25 6.58
CA GLY A 157 6.03 0.83 7.68
C GLY A 157 6.81 0.40 8.92
N ILE A 158 7.84 -0.44 8.75
CA ILE A 158 8.71 -0.90 9.85
C ILE A 158 9.47 0.27 10.48
N THR A 159 10.14 1.10 9.67
CA THR A 159 10.89 2.26 10.18
C THR A 159 9.99 3.32 10.82
N GLY A 160 8.74 3.45 10.36
CA GLY A 160 7.73 4.31 10.97
C GLY A 160 7.25 3.78 12.32
N PHE A 161 7.06 2.46 12.43
CA PHE A 161 6.76 1.80 13.70
C PHE A 161 7.88 1.97 14.74
N MET A 162 9.13 2.09 14.31
CA MET A 162 10.27 2.30 15.21
C MET A 162 10.41 3.76 15.67
N HIS A 163 9.61 4.69 15.15
CA HIS A 163 9.75 6.10 15.45
C HIS A 163 9.24 6.46 16.86
N LYS A 164 9.97 7.33 17.57
CA LYS A 164 9.61 7.76 18.95
C LYS A 164 8.21 8.37 19.04
N ASP A 165 7.78 9.06 18.00
CA ASP A 165 6.48 9.73 17.95
C ASP A 165 5.33 8.78 17.62
N ALA A 166 5.63 7.58 17.12
CA ALA A 166 4.61 6.59 16.82
C ALA A 166 3.96 6.06 18.09
N TRP A 167 4.73 5.87 19.17
CA TRP A 167 4.25 5.20 20.39
C TRP A 167 4.75 5.89 21.67
N LYS A 168 3.81 6.36 22.50
CA LYS A 168 4.10 6.90 23.84
C LYS A 168 3.70 5.89 24.92
N THR A 169 4.41 4.76 24.96
CA THR A 169 4.12 3.64 25.88
C THR A 169 5.23 3.49 26.92
N LYS A 170 4.88 3.14 28.15
CA LYS A 170 5.86 2.73 29.17
C LYS A 170 6.39 1.32 28.85
N ALA A 171 7.68 1.07 29.09
CA ALA A 171 8.27 -0.25 28.91
C ALA A 171 7.47 -1.32 29.67
N PHE A 172 7.27 -2.48 29.03
CA PHE A 172 6.50 -3.61 29.58
C PHE A 172 5.02 -3.34 29.91
N SER A 173 4.45 -2.20 29.50
CA SER A 173 2.99 -2.01 29.60
C SER A 173 2.24 -2.91 28.61
N SER A 174 0.97 -3.19 28.90
CA SER A 174 0.07 -3.90 27.98
C SER A 174 -0.03 -3.19 26.61
N GLU A 175 -0.05 -1.86 26.63
CA GLU A 175 0.01 -1.02 25.43
C GLU A 175 1.31 -1.25 24.63
N HIS A 176 2.47 -1.27 25.29
CA HIS A 176 3.76 -1.52 24.64
C HIS A 176 3.78 -2.92 24.01
N LEU A 177 3.32 -3.95 24.75
CA LEU A 177 3.24 -5.31 24.21
C LEU A 177 2.31 -5.38 22.98
N THR A 178 1.17 -4.69 23.02
CA THR A 178 0.21 -4.67 21.90
C THR A 178 0.82 -4.03 20.65
N VAL A 179 1.57 -2.94 20.80
CA VAL A 179 2.32 -2.32 19.70
C VAL A 179 3.37 -3.28 19.14
N GLN A 180 4.15 -3.94 19.99
CA GLN A 180 5.19 -4.86 19.54
C GLN A 180 4.62 -6.09 18.81
N PHE A 181 3.56 -6.70 19.33
CA PHE A 181 2.85 -7.77 18.63
C PHE A 181 2.29 -7.30 17.29
N SER A 182 1.72 -6.09 17.23
CA SER A 182 1.25 -5.49 15.98
C SER A 182 2.38 -5.36 14.95
N GLY A 183 3.58 -4.94 15.39
CA GLY A 183 4.78 -4.87 14.55
C GLY A 183 5.21 -6.25 14.04
N VAL A 184 5.21 -7.28 14.89
CA VAL A 184 5.51 -8.65 14.46
C VAL A 184 4.52 -9.14 13.41
N PHE A 185 3.21 -8.94 13.63
CA PHE A 185 2.20 -9.32 12.64
C PHE A 185 2.32 -8.54 11.33
N LEU A 186 2.73 -7.28 11.37
CA LEU A 186 3.02 -6.49 10.17
C LEU A 186 4.15 -7.13 9.36
N VAL A 187 5.26 -7.48 10.03
CA VAL A 187 6.41 -8.14 9.38
C VAL A 187 6.01 -9.49 8.79
N LEU A 188 5.28 -10.32 9.54
CA LEU A 188 4.81 -11.63 9.06
C LEU A 188 3.89 -11.50 7.85
N PHE A 189 2.96 -10.54 7.87
CA PHE A 189 2.10 -10.25 6.73
C PHE A 189 2.92 -9.84 5.51
N PHE A 190 3.85 -8.91 5.68
CA PHE A 190 4.72 -8.44 4.61
C PHE A 190 5.53 -9.59 3.98
N LEU A 191 6.16 -10.42 4.81
CA LEU A 191 6.92 -11.60 4.34
C LEU A 191 6.02 -12.59 3.61
N GLY A 192 4.83 -12.88 4.15
CA GLY A 192 3.87 -13.78 3.52
C GLY A 192 3.45 -13.30 2.13
N VAL A 193 3.13 -12.01 1.99
CA VAL A 193 2.82 -11.41 0.69
C VAL A 193 4.01 -11.47 -0.26
N MET A 194 5.23 -11.19 0.22
CA MET A 194 6.44 -11.27 -0.61
C MET A 194 6.70 -12.68 -1.12
N ILE A 195 6.57 -13.70 -0.28
CA ILE A 195 6.72 -15.11 -0.69
C ILE A 195 5.68 -15.46 -1.76
N LEU A 196 4.41 -15.11 -1.51
CA LEU A 196 3.33 -15.35 -2.47
C LEU A 196 3.54 -14.57 -3.77
N VAL A 197 4.11 -13.35 -3.71
CA VAL A 197 4.30 -12.52 -4.89
C VAL A 197 5.45 -13.00 -5.78
N THR A 198 6.42 -13.73 -5.22
CA THR A 198 7.55 -14.31 -5.95
C THR A 198 7.31 -15.76 -6.38
N GLU A 199 6.37 -16.46 -5.73
CA GLU A 199 6.10 -17.86 -6.03
C GLU A 199 5.52 -18.05 -7.44
N HIS A 200 6.20 -18.88 -8.25
CA HIS A 200 5.84 -19.16 -9.63
C HIS A 200 4.63 -20.08 -9.73
N ARG A 201 4.44 -20.99 -8.77
CA ARG A 201 3.32 -21.95 -8.76
C ARG A 201 1.95 -21.28 -8.76
N PHE A 202 1.83 -20.12 -8.11
CA PHE A 202 0.58 -19.36 -8.00
C PHE A 202 0.39 -18.32 -9.11
N ARG A 203 1.31 -18.23 -10.08
CA ARG A 203 1.19 -17.26 -11.17
C ARG A 203 0.06 -17.68 -12.11
N ARG A 204 -0.84 -16.72 -12.43
CA ARG A 204 -1.90 -16.93 -13.42
C ARG A 204 -1.32 -17.40 -14.76
N ARG A 205 -1.87 -18.49 -15.28
CA ARG A 205 -1.53 -19.04 -16.60
C ARG A 205 -2.34 -18.33 -17.71
N PRO A 206 -1.78 -18.14 -18.92
CA PRO A 206 -2.56 -17.69 -20.06
C PRO A 206 -3.71 -18.66 -20.32
N ARG A 207 -4.91 -18.15 -20.59
CA ARG A 207 -6.04 -18.96 -21.04
C ARG A 207 -6.24 -18.75 -22.53
N PRO A 208 -6.47 -19.81 -23.32
CA PRO A 208 -6.74 -19.70 -24.76
C PRO A 208 -7.92 -18.78 -25.06
N GLU A 209 -9.02 -18.89 -24.31
CA GLU A 209 -10.31 -18.25 -24.60
C GLU A 209 -10.33 -16.71 -24.48
N GLY A 210 -9.41 -16.12 -23.70
CA GLY A 210 -9.42 -14.68 -23.41
C GLY A 210 -8.61 -13.82 -24.38
N ASP A 211 -7.74 -14.45 -25.19
CA ASP A 211 -7.00 -13.76 -26.24
C ASP A 211 -7.76 -13.83 -27.58
N ILE A 212 -8.63 -14.82 -27.79
CA ILE A 212 -9.48 -14.97 -28.99
C ILE A 212 -10.51 -13.83 -29.12
N LEU A 213 -11.16 -13.44 -28.01
CA LEU A 213 -12.16 -12.36 -28.02
C LEU A 213 -11.56 -10.96 -28.29
N LEU A 214 -10.26 -10.78 -28.02
CA LEU A 214 -9.54 -9.54 -28.33
C LEU A 214 -8.95 -9.53 -29.75
N GLU A 215 -8.76 -10.70 -30.36
CA GLU A 215 -8.40 -10.82 -31.78
C GLU A 215 -9.63 -10.68 -32.69
N ASP A 216 -10.76 -11.31 -32.35
CA ASP A 216 -12.00 -11.23 -33.15
C ASP A 216 -12.50 -9.78 -33.28
N THR A 217 -12.54 -9.06 -32.16
CA THR A 217 -12.97 -7.64 -32.15
C THR A 217 -12.00 -6.70 -32.87
N SER A 218 -10.78 -7.13 -33.19
CA SER A 218 -9.83 -6.34 -33.97
C SER A 218 -9.85 -6.67 -35.48
N LYS A 219 -10.54 -7.73 -35.87
CA LYS A 219 -10.66 -8.16 -37.27
C LYS A 219 -11.94 -7.69 -37.95
N ASP A 220 -12.92 -7.25 -37.17
CA ASP A 220 -14.22 -6.78 -37.68
C ASP A 220 -14.25 -5.26 -37.96
N ASP A 221 -13.14 -4.54 -37.71
CA ASP A 221 -13.02 -3.08 -37.85
C ASP A 221 -12.13 -2.62 -39.05
N ASP A 222 -11.71 -3.54 -39.94
CA ASP A 222 -11.01 -3.27 -41.21
C ASP A 222 -11.89 -3.57 -42.44
#